data_AF-A0A7S0VSA6-F1
#
_entry.id   AF-A0A7S0VSA6-F1
#
_cell.length_a   1.000
_cell.length_b   1.000
_cell.length_c   1.000
_cell.angle_alpha   90.00
_cell.angle_beta   90.00
_cell.angle_gamma   90.00
#
_symmetry.space_group_name_H-M   'P 1'
#
loop_
_entity.id
_entity.type
_entity.pdbx_description
1 polymer ?
#
loop_
_entity_poly.entity_id
_entity_poly.type
_entity_poly.pdbx_seq_one_letter_code
_entity_poly.pdbx_strand_id
1 'polypeptide(L)'
;DKRIVAAQSRLGNRWPDINKYLEGRSDFSTQRRWLSVLQPKSSRMLAEMNDNDFFFLKNVAQIPRRERSPWTPDEDQRLIRLVEQFGQGKWTLVAKNLDTNRTGLQCRQRYLGKLDPTIKEGPWTDEED
;
A
#
# COMPACT_ATOMS: atom_id res chain seq x y z
N ASP A 1 -1.22 -16.38 -3.40
CA ASP A 1 -2.17 -16.41 -4.53
C ASP A 1 -2.74 -17.80 -4.77
N LYS A 2 -1.91 -18.81 -5.04
CA LYS A 2 -2.35 -20.20 -5.25
C LYS A 2 -3.28 -20.75 -4.15
N ARG A 3 -3.04 -20.39 -2.87
CA ARG A 3 -3.89 -20.79 -1.73
C ARG A 3 -5.29 -20.16 -1.77
N ILE A 4 -5.39 -18.88 -2.15
CA ILE A 4 -6.67 -18.15 -2.24
C ILE A 4 -7.49 -18.72 -3.41
N VAL A 5 -6.83 -18.98 -4.55
CA VAL A 5 -7.46 -19.64 -5.71
C VAL A 5 -7.98 -21.03 -5.35
N ALA A 6 -7.15 -21.87 -4.74
CA ALA A 6 -7.54 -23.22 -4.37
C ALA A 6 -8.70 -23.25 -3.35
N ALA A 7 -8.72 -22.31 -2.40
CA ALA A 7 -9.81 -22.19 -1.43
C ALA A 7 -11.12 -21.70 -2.09
N GLN A 8 -11.03 -20.69 -2.96
CA GLN A 8 -12.20 -20.17 -3.70
C GLN A 8 -12.79 -21.23 -4.63
N SER A 9 -11.97 -22.02 -5.33
CA SER A 9 -12.47 -23.09 -6.21
C SER A 9 -13.20 -24.20 -5.46
N ARG A 10 -12.95 -24.36 -4.15
CA ARG A 10 -13.59 -25.38 -3.30
C ARG A 10 -14.80 -24.85 -2.54
N LEU A 11 -14.74 -23.61 -2.05
CA LEU A 11 -15.71 -23.05 -1.11
C LEU A 11 -16.59 -21.95 -1.72
N GLY A 12 -16.33 -21.53 -2.96
CA GLY A 12 -16.99 -20.38 -3.58
C GLY A 12 -16.63 -19.09 -2.85
N ASN A 13 -17.56 -18.14 -2.75
CA ASN A 13 -17.30 -16.82 -2.15
C ASN A 13 -17.56 -16.76 -0.65
N ARG A 14 -17.38 -17.89 0.04
CA ARG A 14 -17.51 -17.97 1.50
C ARG A 14 -16.23 -17.45 2.16
N TRP A 15 -16.00 -16.14 2.06
CA TRP A 15 -14.78 -15.50 2.56
C TRP A 15 -14.49 -15.78 4.04
N PRO A 16 -15.48 -15.77 4.96
CA PRO A 16 -15.23 -16.13 6.35
C PRO A 16 -14.64 -17.53 6.51
N ASP A 17 -15.09 -18.49 5.70
CA ASP A 17 -14.55 -19.85 5.73
C ASP A 17 -13.19 -19.93 5.04
N ILE A 18 -13.01 -19.25 3.90
CA ILE A 18 -11.70 -19.15 3.22
C ILE A 18 -10.64 -18.55 4.15
N ASN A 19 -10.97 -17.53 4.94
CA ASN A 19 -10.03 -16.89 5.85
C ASN A 19 -9.62 -17.81 7.01
N LYS A 20 -10.50 -18.71 7.48
CA LYS A 20 -10.12 -19.77 8.44
C LYS A 20 -9.04 -20.70 7.87
N TYR A 21 -9.08 -20.99 6.56
CA TYR A 21 -8.05 -21.78 5.87
C TYR A 21 -6.75 -21.01 5.57
N LEU A 22 -6.78 -19.68 5.68
CA LEU A 22 -5.66 -18.77 5.45
C LEU A 22 -5.20 -18.17 6.78
N GLU A 23 -4.81 -19.03 7.71
CA GLU A 23 -4.33 -18.65 9.05
C GLU A 23 -3.31 -17.49 8.99
N GLY A 24 -3.55 -16.44 9.78
CA GLY A 24 -2.66 -15.27 9.90
C GLY A 24 -2.88 -14.15 8.87
N ARG A 25 -3.96 -14.16 8.08
CA ARG A 25 -4.33 -13.05 7.17
C ARG A 25 -5.65 -12.40 7.60
N SER A 26 -5.73 -11.07 7.51
CA SER A 26 -6.99 -10.36 7.74
C SER A 26 -7.93 -10.57 6.57
N ASP A 27 -9.24 -10.63 6.85
CA ASP A 27 -10.29 -10.86 5.85
C ASP A 27 -10.17 -9.95 4.63
N PHE A 28 -9.87 -8.68 4.93
CA PHE A 28 -9.67 -7.62 3.97
C PHE A 28 -8.45 -7.83 3.05
N SER A 29 -7.37 -8.42 3.56
CA SER A 29 -6.15 -8.67 2.79
C SER A 29 -6.34 -9.79 1.76
N THR A 30 -7.08 -10.85 2.12
CA THR A 30 -7.43 -11.96 1.22
C THR A 30 -8.35 -11.48 0.10
N GLN A 31 -9.40 -10.74 0.45
CA GLN A 31 -10.37 -10.20 -0.50
C GLN A 31 -9.72 -9.18 -1.45
N ARG A 32 -8.94 -8.22 -0.93
CA ARG A 32 -8.19 -7.28 -1.77
C ARG A 32 -7.22 -7.99 -2.71
N ARG A 33 -6.54 -9.05 -2.26
CA ARG A 33 -5.63 -9.82 -3.12
C ARG A 33 -6.37 -10.53 -4.25
N TRP A 34 -7.54 -11.12 -3.95
CA TRP A 34 -8.41 -11.73 -4.96
C TRP A 34 -8.86 -10.72 -6.03
N LEU A 35 -9.33 -9.54 -5.62
CA LEU A 35 -9.75 -8.48 -6.55
C LEU A 35 -8.58 -7.89 -7.35
N SER A 36 -7.42 -7.75 -6.72
CA SER A 36 -6.26 -7.09 -7.31
C SER A 36 -5.50 -7.95 -8.33
N VAL A 37 -5.52 -9.28 -8.15
CA VAL A 37 -4.68 -10.20 -8.94
C VAL A 37 -5.50 -11.17 -9.79
N LEU A 38 -6.74 -11.48 -9.38
CA LEU A 38 -7.49 -12.60 -9.96
C LEU A 38 -8.78 -12.15 -10.69
N GLN A 39 -8.98 -10.83 -10.83
CA GLN A 39 -10.22 -10.25 -11.35
C GLN A 39 -10.24 -9.77 -12.83
N PRO A 40 -9.49 -10.31 -13.81
CA PRO A 40 -9.92 -10.15 -15.19
C PRO A 40 -11.09 -11.12 -15.46
N LYS A 41 -12.32 -10.57 -15.43
CA LYS A 41 -13.55 -11.10 -16.04
C LYS A 41 -14.24 -12.34 -15.41
N SER A 42 -15.05 -12.15 -14.36
CA SER A 42 -16.17 -13.08 -14.12
C SER A 42 -17.47 -12.35 -13.74
N SER A 43 -18.31 -12.09 -14.73
CA SER A 43 -19.65 -11.48 -14.59
C SER A 43 -20.61 -12.32 -13.72
N ARG A 44 -20.40 -13.64 -13.67
CA ARG A 44 -21.20 -14.58 -12.86
C ARG A 44 -21.00 -14.42 -11.36
N MET A 45 -19.79 -14.02 -10.93
CA MET A 45 -19.44 -13.86 -9.52
C MET A 45 -20.13 -12.65 -8.89
N LEU A 46 -20.26 -11.54 -9.64
CA LEU A 46 -20.97 -10.34 -9.20
C LEU A 46 -22.48 -10.57 -9.08
N ALA A 47 -23.04 -11.47 -9.89
CA ALA A 47 -24.47 -11.78 -9.91
C ALA A 47 -24.93 -12.63 -8.71
N GLU A 48 -24.01 -13.35 -8.04
CA GLU A 48 -24.30 -14.24 -6.91
C GLU A 48 -23.86 -13.63 -5.55
N MET A 49 -23.40 -12.38 -5.53
CA MET A 49 -23.00 -11.66 -4.31
C MET A 49 -24.20 -11.00 -3.62
N ASN A 50 -24.24 -11.03 -2.29
CA ASN A 50 -25.24 -10.27 -1.54
C ASN A 50 -24.92 -8.76 -1.56
N ASP A 51 -25.91 -7.93 -1.24
CA ASP A 51 -25.80 -6.47 -1.33
C ASP A 51 -24.68 -5.88 -0.48
N ASN A 52 -24.45 -6.44 0.72
CA ASN A 52 -23.39 -5.99 1.62
C ASN A 52 -22.00 -6.29 1.04
N ASP A 53 -21.80 -7.50 0.52
CA ASP A 53 -20.56 -7.92 -0.14
C ASP A 53 -20.35 -7.15 -1.44
N PHE A 54 -21.40 -6.94 -2.24
CA PHE A 54 -21.33 -6.14 -3.47
C PHE A 54 -20.93 -4.69 -3.18
N PHE A 55 -21.54 -4.06 -2.17
CA PHE A 55 -21.21 -2.71 -1.73
C PHE A 55 -19.79 -2.62 -1.16
N PHE A 56 -19.40 -3.59 -0.33
CA PHE A 56 -18.04 -3.68 0.20
C PHE A 56 -17.00 -3.79 -0.92
N LEU A 57 -17.25 -4.64 -1.92
CA LEU A 57 -16.34 -4.87 -3.04
C LEU A 57 -16.22 -3.65 -3.97
N LYS A 58 -17.32 -2.94 -4.25
CA LYS A 58 -17.25 -1.65 -4.95
C LYS A 58 -16.43 -0.62 -4.19
N ASN A 59 -16.47 -0.63 -2.86
CA ASN A 59 -15.65 0.24 -2.04
C ASN A 59 -14.17 -0.20 -2.01
N VAL A 60 -13.86 -1.51 -2.00
CA VAL A 60 -12.49 -2.03 -2.03
C VAL A 60 -11.77 -1.73 -3.34
N ALA A 61 -12.46 -1.80 -4.48
CA ALA A 61 -11.91 -1.46 -5.79
C ALA A 61 -11.58 0.04 -5.93
N GLN A 62 -12.26 0.90 -5.17
CA GLN A 62 -11.97 2.33 -5.07
C GLN A 62 -10.83 2.64 -4.11
N ILE A 63 -10.34 1.66 -3.35
CA ILE A 63 -9.18 1.91 -2.49
C ILE A 63 -7.98 2.02 -3.42
N PRO A 64 -7.36 3.22 -3.50
CA PRO A 64 -6.22 3.40 -4.38
C PRO A 64 -5.20 2.32 -4.05
N ARG A 65 -4.77 1.56 -5.07
CA ARG A 65 -3.54 0.80 -4.93
C ARG A 65 -2.52 1.80 -4.41
N ARG A 66 -1.87 1.52 -3.28
CA ARG A 66 -0.74 2.33 -2.81
C ARG A 66 0.31 2.23 -3.90
N GLU A 67 0.25 3.16 -4.85
CA GLU A 67 1.09 3.12 -6.02
C GLU A 67 2.52 3.30 -5.55
N ARG A 68 3.39 2.44 -6.06
CA ARG A 68 4.84 2.56 -5.94
C ARG A 68 5.34 3.62 -6.92
N SER A 69 4.63 4.76 -7.01
CA SER A 69 4.99 5.80 -7.95
C SER A 69 6.40 6.29 -7.62
N PRO A 70 7.27 6.47 -8.61
CA PRO A 70 8.60 7.02 -8.38
C PRO A 70 8.48 8.41 -7.76
N TRP A 71 9.42 8.78 -6.89
CA TRP A 71 9.48 10.14 -6.33
C TRP A 71 9.96 11.11 -7.40
N THR A 72 9.24 12.21 -7.58
CA THR A 72 9.69 13.28 -8.50
C THR A 72 10.60 14.28 -7.76
N PRO A 73 11.49 14.98 -8.49
CA PRO A 73 12.30 16.03 -7.88
C PRO A 73 11.47 17.13 -7.20
N ASP A 74 10.30 17.48 -7.78
CA ASP A 74 9.37 18.44 -7.17
C ASP A 74 8.76 17.91 -5.85
N GLU A 75 8.40 16.62 -5.81
CA GLU A 75 7.94 15.97 -4.57
C GLU A 75 9.05 15.98 -3.51
N ASP A 76 10.28 15.67 -3.88
CA ASP A 76 11.42 15.67 -2.97
C ASP A 76 11.69 17.08 -2.41
N GLN A 77 11.65 18.10 -3.26
CA GLN A 77 11.87 19.49 -2.84
C GLN A 77 10.79 19.97 -1.87
N ARG A 78 9.52 19.59 -2.10
CA ARG A 78 8.43 19.88 -1.16
C ARG A 78 8.61 19.10 0.13
N LEU A 79 8.99 17.82 0.05
CA LEU A 79 9.23 16.98 1.21
C LEU A 79 10.31 17.58 2.13
N ILE A 80 11.43 18.04 1.56
CA ILE A 80 12.50 18.72 2.30
C ILE A 80 11.96 19.95 3.03
N ARG A 81 11.28 20.87 2.31
CA ARG A 81 10.72 22.09 2.90
C ARG A 81 9.74 21.81 4.04
N LEU A 82 8.88 20.82 3.88
CA LEU A 82 7.91 20.44 4.90
C LEU A 82 8.57 19.81 6.12
N VAL A 83 9.64 19.04 5.94
CA VAL A 83 10.42 18.48 7.04
C VAL A 83 11.19 19.57 7.79
N GLU A 84 11.74 20.56 7.09
CA GLU A 84 12.36 21.75 7.70
C GLU A 84 11.33 22.57 8.48
N GLN A 85 10.13 22.76 7.92
CA GLN A 85 9.07 23.54 8.55
C GLN A 85 8.48 22.86 9.79
N PHE A 86 8.20 21.56 9.74
CA PHE A 86 7.50 20.84 10.82
C PHE A 86 8.43 20.11 11.78
N GLY A 87 9.65 19.80 11.34
CA GLY A 87 10.65 19.00 12.05
C GLY A 87 10.63 17.51 11.67
N GLN A 88 11.81 16.89 11.74
CA GLN A 88 11.98 15.45 11.56
C GLN A 88 11.21 14.69 12.67
N GLY A 89 10.23 13.88 12.28
CA GLY A 89 9.37 13.12 13.21
C GLY A 89 7.87 13.32 12.99
N LYS A 90 7.45 14.47 12.44
CA LYS A 90 6.03 14.77 12.17
C LYS A 90 5.57 14.24 10.80
N TRP A 91 5.95 13.01 10.45
CA TRP A 91 5.77 12.46 9.12
C TRP A 91 4.31 12.38 8.65
N THR A 92 3.37 12.14 9.55
CA THR A 92 1.93 12.16 9.24
C THR A 92 1.47 13.57 8.85
N LEU A 93 2.00 14.60 9.51
CA LEU A 93 1.70 16.00 9.19
C LEU A 93 2.36 16.40 7.87
N VAL A 94 3.63 16.02 7.68
CA VAL A 94 4.36 16.22 6.42
C VAL A 94 3.62 15.58 5.24
N ALA A 95 3.19 14.33 5.36
CA ALA A 95 2.44 13.64 4.30
C ALA A 95 1.10 14.32 3.96
N LYS A 96 0.39 14.85 4.97
CA LYS A 96 -0.85 15.62 4.76
C LYS A 96 -0.62 16.90 3.98
N ASN A 97 0.50 17.60 4.22
CA ASN A 97 0.83 18.87 3.56
C ASN A 97 1.62 18.69 2.25
N LEU A 98 2.09 17.47 1.97
CA LEU A 98 2.75 17.18 0.70
C LEU A 98 1.76 17.16 -0.46
N ASP A 99 0.45 17.08 -0.18
CA ASP A 99 -0.65 17.03 -1.14
C ASP A 99 -0.44 15.96 -2.23
N THR A 100 0.16 14.86 -1.81
CA THR A 100 0.40 13.67 -2.63
C THR A 100 -0.24 12.46 -1.96
N ASN A 101 -0.50 11.39 -2.73
CA ASN A 101 -0.95 10.11 -2.18
C ASN A 101 0.17 9.35 -1.41
N ARG A 102 1.17 10.07 -0.90
CA ARG A 102 2.26 9.54 -0.08
C ARG A 102 1.84 9.46 1.38
N THR A 103 2.36 8.46 2.07
CA THR A 103 2.11 8.22 3.49
C THR A 103 3.29 8.69 4.32
N GLY A 104 3.07 8.98 5.60
CA GLY A 104 4.16 9.39 6.50
C GLY A 104 5.33 8.42 6.51
N LEU A 105 5.08 7.11 6.43
CA LEU A 105 6.13 6.11 6.31
C LEU A 105 6.96 6.28 5.03
N GLN A 106 6.31 6.51 3.88
CA GLN A 106 6.99 6.75 2.61
C GLN A 106 7.82 8.03 2.66
N CYS A 107 7.26 9.11 3.21
CA CYS A 107 7.97 10.39 3.39
C CYS A 107 9.23 10.20 4.26
N ARG A 108 9.11 9.50 5.40
CA ARG A 108 10.24 9.18 6.27
C ARG A 108 11.30 8.37 5.54
N GLN A 109 10.91 7.30 4.85
CA GLN A 109 11.83 6.42 4.12
C GLN A 109 12.57 7.17 3.02
N ARG A 110 11.87 8.04 2.28
CA ARG A 110 12.49 8.86 1.24
C ARG A 110 13.49 9.85 1.82
N TYR A 111 13.09 10.56 2.87
CA TYR A 111 13.94 11.58 3.49
C TYR A 111 15.20 10.96 4.10
N LEU A 112 15.06 9.99 5.01
CA LEU A 112 16.19 9.34 5.69
C LEU A 112 17.07 8.49 4.75
N GLY A 113 16.57 8.13 3.57
CA GLY A 113 17.32 7.32 2.61
C GLY A 113 18.10 8.13 1.59
N LYS A 114 17.68 9.37 1.28
CA LYS A 114 18.27 10.16 0.18
C LYS A 114 18.27 11.67 0.36
N LEU A 115 17.38 12.25 1.17
CA LEU A 115 17.20 13.71 1.22
C LEU A 115 17.68 14.34 2.53
N ASP A 116 18.07 13.52 3.51
CA ASP A 116 18.62 14.01 4.76
C ASP A 116 20.04 14.57 4.51
N PRO A 117 20.29 15.86 4.83
CA PRO A 117 21.59 16.50 4.62
C PRO A 117 22.75 15.83 5.36
N THR A 118 22.44 15.00 6.37
CA THR A 118 23.45 14.26 7.14
C THR A 118 23.93 12.99 6.43
N ILE A 119 23.28 12.57 5.35
CA ILE A 119 23.71 11.43 4.55
C ILE A 119 24.92 11.86 3.72
N LYS A 120 26.08 11.30 4.04
CA LYS A 120 27.27 11.40 3.19
C LYS A 120 27.12 10.45 2.01
N GLU A 121 26.65 10.95 0.86
CA GLU A 121 26.78 10.24 -0.41
C GLU A 121 28.15 10.58 -1.03
N GLY A 122 29.18 9.79 -0.71
CA GLY A 122 30.54 9.90 -1.27
C GLY A 122 31.21 8.51 -1.35
N PRO A 123 32.29 8.33 -2.12
CA PRO A 123 33.08 7.11 -2.07
C PRO A 123 33.57 6.88 -0.63
N TRP A 124 33.54 5.62 -0.17
CA TRP A 124 34.08 5.22 1.12
C TRP A 124 35.48 5.82 1.30
N THR A 125 35.74 6.45 2.43
CA THR A 125 37.09 6.94 2.74
C THR A 125 37.85 5.83 3.46
N ASP A 126 39.16 5.74 3.23
CA ASP A 126 40.03 4.68 3.78
C ASP A 126 40.10 4.70 5.33
N GLU A 127 39.51 5.70 6.00
CA GLU A 127 39.39 5.77 7.46
C GLU A 127 38.20 4.99 8.04
N GLU A 128 37.32 4.42 7.21
CA GLU A 128 36.12 3.71 7.63
C GLU A 128 36.25 2.16 7.58
N ASP A 129 37.47 1.62 7.40
CA ASP A 129 37.79 0.16 7.36
C ASP A 129 38.40 -0.36 8.69
#